data_AF-A0A7Z9ZJZ9-F1
#
_entry.id   AF-A0A7Z9ZJZ9-F1
#
_cell.length_a   1.000
_cell.length_b   1.000
_cell.length_c   1.000
_cell.angle_alpha   90.00
_cell.angle_beta   90.00
_cell.angle_gamma   90.00
#
_symmetry.space_group_name_H-M   'P 1'
#
loop_
_entity.id
_entity.type
_entity.pdbx_description
1 polymer ?
#
loop_
_entity_poly.entity_id
_entity_poly.type
_entity_poly.pdbx_seq_one_letter_code
_entity_poly.pdbx_strand_id
1 'polypeptide(L)'
;DMATSTVPRGKLEVYHRLEKPIPLGWATDETGQPTADPGRVLENFKKRAGGGLLPLGGAGELLGGHKGYGLVLWVDIFCAVLSGAAYADLVYPKTPDGKPLPSEIGHFFGAWRIDAFRPLEEFKAAMDDLQRRLKSAPKAEGQARIYIHGEKEYEEAERRSREGIPLNPKVAADLRAIAEELGVEYSLEG
;
A
#
# COMPACT_ATOMS: atom_id res chain seq x y z
N ASP A 1 1.10 4.26 -7.48
CA ASP A 1 1.02 3.17 -6.50
C ASP A 1 0.81 3.75 -5.11
N MET A 2 -0.33 3.44 -4.51
CA MET A 2 -0.70 3.84 -3.15
C MET A 2 -1.83 2.94 -2.65
N ALA A 3 -1.91 2.73 -1.34
CA ALA A 3 -3.14 2.26 -0.71
C ALA A 3 -4.18 3.39 -0.71
N THR A 4 -5.47 3.04 -0.74
CA THR A 4 -6.58 3.99 -0.56
C THR A 4 -6.88 4.29 0.92
N SER A 5 -6.17 3.64 1.85
CA SER A 5 -6.10 3.99 3.26
C SER A 5 -5.01 5.03 3.53
N THR A 6 -5.05 5.68 4.70
CA THR A 6 -3.98 6.58 5.16
C THR A 6 -2.62 5.87 5.24
N VAL A 7 -2.62 4.56 5.49
CA VAL A 7 -1.43 3.73 5.64
C VAL A 7 -1.74 2.26 5.30
N PRO A 8 -0.81 1.48 4.73
CA PRO A 8 -0.99 0.04 4.56
C PRO A 8 -0.82 -0.72 5.88
N ARG A 9 -1.49 -1.87 6.00
CA ARG A 9 -1.40 -2.78 7.17
C ARG A 9 0.05 -3.12 7.55
N GLY A 10 0.92 -3.38 6.56
CA GLY A 10 2.33 -3.72 6.81
C GLY A 10 3.07 -2.65 7.63
N LYS A 11 2.67 -1.38 7.56
CA LYS A 11 3.28 -0.33 8.40
C LYS A 11 2.85 -0.45 9.86
N LEU A 12 1.62 -0.90 10.14
CA LEU A 12 1.20 -1.21 11.52
C LEU A 12 2.03 -2.36 12.10
N GLU A 13 2.30 -3.40 11.30
CA GLU A 13 3.14 -4.53 11.69
C GLU A 13 4.57 -4.10 12.00
N VAL A 14 5.14 -3.17 11.21
CA VAL A 14 6.45 -2.57 11.51
C VAL A 14 6.43 -1.81 12.84
N TYR A 15 5.44 -0.95 13.06
CA TYR A 15 5.34 -0.17 14.30
C TYR A 15 5.13 -1.05 15.53
N HIS A 16 4.30 -2.09 15.40
CA HIS A 16 4.09 -3.07 16.47
C HIS A 16 5.38 -3.83 16.81
N ARG A 17 6.14 -4.29 15.81
CA ARG A 17 7.45 -4.94 16.03
C ARG A 17 8.50 -4.01 16.66
N LEU A 18 8.38 -2.70 16.43
CA LEU A 18 9.25 -1.70 17.03
C LEU A 18 8.73 -1.19 18.38
N GLU A 19 7.58 -1.71 18.86
CA GLU A 19 6.90 -1.26 20.07
C GLU A 19 6.62 0.25 20.08
N LYS A 20 6.34 0.82 18.90
CA LYS A 20 6.06 2.24 18.72
C LYS A 20 4.57 2.51 18.53
N PRO A 21 4.03 3.60 19.12
CA PRO A 21 2.67 4.02 18.85
C PRO A 21 2.54 4.50 17.40
N ILE A 22 1.39 4.23 16.79
CA ILE A 22 1.04 4.77 15.47
C ILE A 22 0.46 6.19 15.61
N PRO A 23 0.64 7.07 14.61
CA PRO A 23 -0.02 8.37 14.60
C PRO A 23 -1.55 8.24 14.66
N LEU A 24 -2.19 9.12 15.45
CA LEU A 24 -3.64 9.27 15.39
C LEU A 24 -4.07 9.66 13.98
N GLY A 25 -5.20 9.11 13.54
CA GLY A 25 -5.70 9.27 12.17
C GLY A 25 -5.26 8.17 11.20
N TRP A 26 -4.41 7.22 11.62
CA TRP A 26 -4.12 6.02 10.84
C TRP A 26 -5.22 4.96 10.97
N ALA A 27 -5.73 4.76 12.18
CA ALA A 27 -6.66 3.68 12.47
C ALA A 27 -7.61 4.02 13.62
N THR A 28 -8.67 3.22 13.72
CA THR A 28 -9.63 3.22 14.83
C THR A 28 -9.62 1.88 15.54
N ASP A 29 -10.00 1.90 16.82
CA ASP A 29 -10.33 0.70 17.57
C ASP A 29 -11.71 0.14 17.20
N GLU A 30 -12.11 -0.95 17.84
CA GLU A 30 -13.38 -1.64 17.60
C GLU A 30 -14.62 -0.78 17.86
N THR A 31 -14.50 0.29 18.63
CA THR A 31 -15.58 1.26 18.90
C THR A 31 -15.63 2.39 17.88
N GLY A 32 -14.70 2.41 16.92
CA GLY A 32 -14.56 3.46 15.92
C GLY A 32 -13.80 4.69 16.41
N GLN A 33 -13.19 4.66 17.60
CA GLN A 33 -12.40 5.77 18.13
C GLN A 33 -10.95 5.73 17.63
N PRO A 34 -10.32 6.87 17.32
CA PRO A 34 -8.91 6.91 16.94
C PRO A 34 -8.00 6.23 17.97
N THR A 35 -7.07 5.41 17.51
CA THR A 35 -6.13 4.69 18.39
C THR A 35 -4.69 4.86 17.94
N ALA A 36 -3.78 4.88 18.93
CA ALA A 36 -2.33 4.87 18.74
C ALA A 36 -1.70 3.49 18.95
N ASP A 37 -2.49 2.47 19.30
CA ASP A 37 -2.03 1.11 19.54
C ASP A 37 -2.15 0.25 18.27
N PRO A 38 -1.03 -0.05 17.57
CA PRO A 38 -1.06 -0.92 16.39
C PRO A 38 -1.41 -2.38 16.72
N GLY A 39 -1.06 -2.86 17.92
CA GLY A 39 -1.33 -4.24 18.34
C GLY A 39 -2.82 -4.50 18.46
N ARG A 40 -3.56 -3.56 19.09
CA ARG A 40 -5.03 -3.62 19.18
C ARG A 40 -5.68 -3.69 17.79
N VAL A 41 -5.26 -2.86 16.84
CA VAL A 41 -5.80 -2.85 15.48
C VAL A 41 -5.50 -4.17 14.74
N LEU A 42 -4.27 -4.69 14.87
CA LEU A 42 -3.88 -5.96 14.26
C LEU A 42 -4.66 -7.15 14.84
N GLU A 43 -4.92 -7.17 16.14
CA GLU A 43 -5.78 -8.17 16.78
C GLU A 43 -7.23 -8.05 16.32
N ASN A 44 -7.74 -6.83 16.15
CA ASN A 44 -9.08 -6.59 15.62
C ASN A 44 -9.25 -7.14 14.20
N PHE A 45 -8.24 -7.03 13.33
CA PHE A 45 -8.26 -7.65 12.00
C PHE A 45 -8.35 -9.18 12.06
N LYS A 46 -7.62 -9.82 12.97
CA LYS A 46 -7.65 -11.28 13.13
C LYS A 46 -9.03 -11.76 13.61
N LYS A 47 -9.62 -11.03 14.56
CA LYS A 47 -10.88 -11.37 15.23
C LYS A 47 -12.13 -10.85 14.50
N ARG A 48 -11.95 -10.00 13.49
CA ARG A 48 -13.04 -9.21 12.86
C ARG A 48 -13.87 -8.46 13.91
N ALA A 49 -13.21 -7.88 14.90
CA ALA A 49 -13.86 -7.24 16.05
C ALA A 49 -14.45 -5.85 15.75
N GLY A 50 -14.24 -5.32 14.54
CA GLY A 50 -14.57 -3.94 14.17
C GLY A 50 -13.34 -3.02 14.22
N GLY A 51 -13.53 -1.76 13.86
CA GLY A 51 -12.43 -0.81 13.69
C GLY A 51 -11.56 -1.13 12.47
N GLY A 52 -10.45 -0.42 12.33
CA GLY A 52 -9.49 -0.67 11.26
C GLY A 52 -8.78 0.57 10.76
N LEU A 53 -8.18 0.44 9.58
CA LEU A 53 -7.48 1.55 8.93
C LEU A 53 -8.48 2.60 8.43
N LEU A 54 -8.13 3.87 8.62
CA LEU A 54 -8.91 4.97 8.07
C LEU A 54 -8.61 5.17 6.57
N PRO A 55 -9.61 5.59 5.78
CA PRO A 55 -9.43 5.92 4.38
C PRO A 55 -8.49 7.12 4.21
N LEU A 56 -7.91 7.30 3.02
CA LEU A 56 -7.13 8.50 2.70
C LEU A 56 -7.92 9.78 3.03
N GLY A 57 -7.33 10.67 3.82
CA GLY A 57 -8.03 11.82 4.40
C GLY A 57 -8.60 11.60 5.81
N GLY A 58 -8.37 10.44 6.42
CA GLY A 58 -8.68 10.18 7.83
C GLY A 58 -10.16 9.93 8.11
N ALA A 59 -10.61 10.31 9.31
CA ALA A 59 -11.98 10.12 9.75
C ALA A 59 -12.90 11.28 9.30
N GLY A 60 -14.12 10.95 8.86
CA GLY A 60 -15.16 11.92 8.52
C GLY A 60 -14.82 12.80 7.32
N GLU A 61 -15.44 13.99 7.28
CA GLU A 61 -15.36 14.87 6.11
C GLU A 61 -14.30 15.97 6.21
N LEU A 62 -13.97 16.41 7.43
CA LEU A 62 -13.11 17.57 7.68
C LEU A 62 -11.75 17.48 6.98
N LEU A 63 -11.12 16.30 7.01
CA LEU A 63 -9.83 16.04 6.38
C LEU A 63 -9.96 15.28 5.04
N GLY A 64 -11.19 15.08 4.56
CA GLY A 64 -11.46 14.45 3.27
C GLY A 64 -11.56 12.92 3.29
N GLY A 65 -11.74 12.28 4.45
CA GLY A 65 -11.85 10.83 4.58
C GLY A 65 -12.93 10.19 3.68
N HIS A 66 -14.07 10.85 3.52
CA HIS A 66 -15.12 10.44 2.58
C HIS A 66 -14.64 10.30 1.12
N LYS A 67 -13.64 11.10 0.70
CA LYS A 67 -13.05 11.01 -0.64
C LYS A 67 -12.17 9.76 -0.76
N GLY A 68 -11.35 9.48 0.25
CA GLY A 68 -10.60 8.23 0.32
C GLY A 68 -11.51 7.00 0.35
N TYR A 69 -12.63 7.07 1.09
CA TYR A 69 -13.65 6.02 1.10
C TYR A 69 -14.27 5.82 -0.29
N GLY A 70 -14.58 6.90 -1.01
CA GLY A 70 -15.01 6.82 -2.41
C GLY A 70 -13.99 6.10 -3.31
N LEU A 71 -12.69 6.36 -3.11
CA LEU A 71 -11.63 5.64 -3.83
C LEU A 71 -11.55 4.16 -3.44
N VAL A 72 -11.79 3.81 -2.16
CA VAL A 72 -11.88 2.41 -1.71
C VAL A 72 -13.00 1.68 -2.46
N LEU A 73 -14.19 2.27 -2.53
CA LEU A 73 -15.32 1.68 -3.26
C LEU A 73 -15.03 1.53 -4.75
N TRP A 74 -14.34 2.50 -5.35
CA TRP A 74 -13.93 2.38 -6.76
C TRP A 74 -13.04 1.15 -6.98
N VAL A 75 -12.06 0.92 -6.10
CA VAL A 75 -11.22 -0.29 -6.18
C VAL A 75 -12.04 -1.57 -6.01
N ASP A 76 -12.92 -1.64 -5.01
CA ASP A 76 -13.72 -2.85 -4.74
C ASP A 76 -14.71 -3.14 -5.89
N ILE A 77 -15.30 -2.10 -6.50
CA ILE A 77 -16.20 -2.26 -7.65
C ILE A 77 -15.44 -2.81 -8.86
N PHE A 78 -14.32 -2.21 -9.24
CA PHE A 78 -13.60 -2.61 -10.45
C PHE A 78 -12.86 -3.93 -10.28
N CYS A 79 -12.24 -4.16 -9.12
CA CYS A 79 -11.47 -5.36 -8.87
C CYS A 79 -12.34 -6.57 -8.51
N ALA A 80 -13.49 -6.38 -7.85
CA ALA A 80 -14.30 -7.49 -7.36
C ALA A 80 -15.70 -7.55 -7.97
N VAL A 81 -16.53 -6.53 -7.76
CA VAL A 81 -17.94 -6.56 -8.18
C VAL A 81 -18.08 -6.75 -9.70
N LEU A 82 -17.27 -6.04 -10.49
CA LEU A 82 -17.31 -6.09 -11.95
C LEU A 82 -16.92 -7.46 -12.50
N SER A 83 -15.94 -8.13 -11.89
CA SER A 83 -15.45 -9.45 -12.34
C SER A 83 -16.21 -10.62 -11.70
N GLY A 84 -17.04 -10.36 -10.70
CA GLY A 84 -17.71 -11.39 -9.89
C GLY A 84 -16.80 -12.05 -8.83
N ALA A 85 -15.70 -11.40 -8.43
CA ALA A 85 -14.87 -11.88 -7.33
C ALA A 85 -15.45 -11.43 -5.97
N ALA A 86 -14.86 -11.91 -4.86
CA ALA A 86 -15.30 -11.52 -3.53
C ALA A 86 -14.92 -10.07 -3.22
N TYR A 87 -15.83 -9.34 -2.56
CA TYR A 87 -15.70 -7.93 -2.21
C TYR A 87 -15.82 -7.73 -0.69
N ALA A 88 -15.41 -6.56 -0.20
CA ALA A 88 -15.47 -6.19 1.21
C ALA A 88 -14.92 -7.28 2.18
N ASP A 89 -15.72 -7.72 3.15
CA ASP A 89 -15.32 -8.70 4.18
C ASP A 89 -15.42 -10.17 3.72
N LEU A 90 -15.80 -10.41 2.46
CA LEU A 90 -15.93 -11.74 1.86
C LEU A 90 -14.61 -12.26 1.26
N VAL A 91 -13.62 -11.38 1.03
CA VAL A 91 -12.35 -11.69 0.33
C VAL A 91 -11.56 -12.86 0.93
N TYR A 92 -11.68 -13.06 2.24
CA TYR A 92 -11.01 -14.14 2.98
C TYR A 92 -12.04 -15.09 3.57
N PRO A 93 -12.64 -15.98 2.75
CA PRO A 93 -13.67 -16.90 3.20
C PRO A 93 -13.10 -17.95 4.16
N LYS A 94 -14.00 -18.57 4.93
CA LYS A 94 -13.69 -19.66 5.84
C LYS A 94 -14.73 -20.76 5.69
N THR A 95 -14.35 -22.00 5.95
CA THR A 95 -15.29 -23.12 6.08
C THR A 95 -16.21 -22.93 7.31
N PRO A 96 -17.32 -23.69 7.42
CA PRO A 96 -18.20 -23.63 8.60
C PRO A 96 -17.50 -23.94 9.93
N ASP A 97 -16.45 -24.77 9.92
CA ASP A 97 -15.58 -25.05 11.08
C ASP A 97 -14.47 -24.01 11.27
N GLY A 98 -14.49 -22.90 10.51
CA GLY A 98 -13.64 -21.73 10.70
C GLY A 98 -12.25 -21.83 10.04
N LYS A 99 -11.99 -22.83 9.21
CA LYS A 99 -10.70 -22.98 8.51
C LYS A 99 -10.60 -21.97 7.36
N PRO A 100 -9.47 -21.25 7.23
CA PRO A 100 -9.24 -20.37 6.09
C PRO A 100 -9.35 -21.12 4.75
N LEU A 101 -10.07 -20.52 3.81
CA LEU A 101 -10.09 -20.94 2.41
C LEU A 101 -9.18 -20.01 1.59
N PRO A 102 -8.79 -20.40 0.35
CA PRO A 102 -8.08 -19.50 -0.56
C PRO A 102 -8.81 -18.17 -0.70
N SER A 103 -8.06 -17.08 -0.74
CA SER A 103 -8.64 -15.74 -0.90
C SER A 103 -9.22 -15.57 -2.29
N GLU A 104 -10.41 -15.00 -2.39
CA GLU A 104 -11.11 -14.76 -3.65
C GLU A 104 -10.87 -13.32 -4.14
N ILE A 105 -9.59 -12.94 -4.21
CA ILE A 105 -9.16 -11.59 -4.63
C ILE A 105 -9.37 -11.44 -6.13
N GLY A 106 -10.04 -10.36 -6.52
CA GLY A 106 -10.10 -9.93 -7.92
C GLY A 106 -9.14 -8.77 -8.21
N HIS A 107 -8.81 -8.61 -9.49
CA HIS A 107 -7.90 -7.57 -9.99
C HIS A 107 -8.47 -6.92 -11.24
N PHE A 108 -8.23 -5.62 -11.40
CA PHE A 108 -8.59 -4.87 -12.59
C PHE A 108 -7.35 -4.24 -13.22
N PHE A 109 -7.25 -4.33 -14.55
CA PHE A 109 -6.20 -3.71 -15.34
C PHE A 109 -6.81 -2.87 -16.45
N GLY A 110 -6.41 -1.59 -16.50
CA GLY A 110 -6.85 -0.65 -17.54
C GLY A 110 -5.64 -0.12 -18.32
N ALA A 111 -5.78 -0.02 -19.64
CA ALA A 111 -4.79 0.60 -20.51
C ALA A 111 -5.50 1.54 -21.50
N TRP A 112 -4.95 2.75 -21.68
CA TRP A 112 -5.45 3.74 -22.62
C TRP A 112 -4.47 3.93 -23.76
N ARG A 113 -4.96 3.89 -25.00
CA ARG A 113 -4.16 4.17 -26.18
C ARG A 113 -4.04 5.68 -26.39
N ILE A 114 -2.88 6.25 -26.05
CA ILE A 114 -2.67 7.72 -26.03
C ILE A 114 -2.88 8.38 -27.39
N ASP A 115 -2.41 7.75 -28.47
CA ASP A 115 -2.55 8.28 -29.84
C ASP A 115 -3.99 8.34 -30.35
N ALA A 116 -4.94 7.71 -29.64
CA ALA A 116 -6.37 7.85 -29.92
C ALA A 116 -6.92 9.22 -29.49
N PHE A 117 -6.18 9.98 -28.67
CA PHE A 117 -6.61 11.26 -28.11
C PHE A 117 -5.82 12.44 -28.66
N ARG A 118 -4.50 12.28 -28.86
CA ARG A 118 -3.60 13.33 -29.39
C ARG A 118 -2.28 12.75 -29.91
N PRO A 119 -1.49 13.50 -30.71
CA PRO A 119 -0.16 13.06 -31.14
C PRO A 119 0.75 12.69 -29.95
N LEU A 120 1.41 11.54 -30.04
CA LEU A 120 2.19 10.97 -28.93
C LEU A 120 3.32 11.89 -28.47
N GLU A 121 4.06 12.50 -29.40
CA GLU A 121 5.19 13.36 -29.07
C GLU A 121 4.75 14.64 -28.35
N GLU A 122 3.59 15.19 -28.69
CA GLU A 122 3.04 16.32 -27.94
C GLU A 122 2.57 15.93 -26.54
N PHE A 123 2.02 14.72 -26.38
CA PHE A 123 1.65 14.21 -25.05
C PHE A 123 2.88 14.07 -24.16
N LYS A 124 3.97 13.48 -24.68
CA LYS A 124 5.24 13.36 -23.94
C LYS A 124 5.81 14.73 -23.59
N ALA A 125 5.85 15.66 -24.55
CA ALA A 125 6.33 17.02 -24.30
C ALA A 125 5.52 17.74 -23.21
N ALA A 126 4.19 17.54 -23.19
CA ALA A 126 3.32 18.09 -22.15
C ALA A 126 3.54 17.41 -20.79
N MET A 127 3.80 16.09 -20.75
CA MET A 127 4.17 15.39 -19.53
C MET A 127 5.51 15.89 -18.96
N ASP A 128 6.51 16.11 -19.80
CA ASP A 128 7.78 16.67 -19.37
C ASP A 128 7.61 18.09 -18.82
N ASP A 129 6.75 18.90 -19.45
CA ASP A 129 6.43 20.24 -18.97
C ASP A 129 5.72 20.21 -17.61
N LEU A 130 4.73 19.33 -17.44
CA LEU A 130 4.04 19.12 -16.16
C LEU A 130 5.03 18.73 -15.07
N GLN A 131 5.90 17.76 -15.33
CA GLN A 131 6.92 17.32 -14.36
C GLN A 131 7.88 18.46 -13.99
N ARG A 132 8.37 19.22 -14.97
CA ARG A 132 9.23 20.39 -14.71
C ARG A 132 8.53 21.43 -13.85
N ARG A 133 7.27 21.76 -14.14
CA ARG A 133 6.48 22.73 -13.36
C ARG A 133 6.28 22.30 -11.91
N LEU A 134 5.94 21.03 -11.69
CA LEU A 134 5.79 20.48 -10.33
C LEU A 134 7.11 20.59 -9.54
N LYS A 135 8.23 20.25 -10.17
CA LYS A 135 9.56 20.29 -9.52
C LYS A 135 10.09 21.72 -9.34
N SER A 136 9.72 22.64 -10.23
CA SER A 136 10.15 24.05 -10.16
C SER A 136 9.30 24.90 -9.21
N ALA A 137 8.13 24.43 -8.77
CA ALA A 137 7.27 25.15 -7.84
C ALA A 137 8.01 25.58 -6.56
N PRO A 138 7.58 26.68 -5.89
CA PRO A 138 8.12 27.08 -4.60
C PRO A 138 8.05 25.92 -3.60
N LYS A 139 9.14 25.70 -2.88
CA LYS A 139 9.26 24.61 -1.93
C LYS A 139 8.69 25.06 -0.59
N ALA A 140 8.10 24.13 0.14
CA ALA A 140 7.75 24.38 1.54
C ALA A 140 9.01 24.69 2.35
N GLU A 141 8.86 25.45 3.43
CA GLU A 141 9.97 25.78 4.33
C GLU A 141 10.69 24.51 4.81
N GLY A 142 12.03 24.55 4.79
CA GLY A 142 12.88 23.43 5.18
C GLY A 142 12.93 22.28 4.16
N GLN A 143 12.26 22.37 3.01
CA GLN A 143 12.29 21.32 1.97
C GLN A 143 13.22 21.71 0.80
N ALA A 144 14.12 20.79 0.42
CA ALA A 144 15.09 21.04 -0.64
C ALA A 144 14.53 20.82 -2.06
N ARG A 145 13.55 19.91 -2.22
CA ARG A 145 13.00 19.52 -3.52
C ARG A 145 11.57 19.00 -3.42
N ILE A 146 10.87 18.99 -4.55
CA ILE A 146 9.58 18.33 -4.75
C ILE A 146 9.83 17.08 -5.61
N TYR A 147 9.17 15.97 -5.26
CA TYR A 147 9.21 14.73 -6.01
C TYR A 147 7.95 14.60 -6.87
N ILE A 148 8.07 13.99 -8.05
CA ILE A 148 6.91 13.46 -8.78
C ILE A 148 6.60 12.04 -8.30
N HIS A 149 5.35 11.60 -8.49
CA HIS A 149 4.93 10.25 -8.09
C HIS A 149 5.77 9.19 -8.83
N GLY A 150 6.44 8.30 -8.08
CA GLY A 150 7.33 7.26 -8.62
C GLY A 150 8.81 7.64 -8.68
N GLU A 151 9.18 8.90 -8.46
CA GLU A 151 10.58 9.36 -8.55
C GLU A 151 11.46 8.75 -7.45
N LYS A 152 10.92 8.61 -6.23
CA LYS A 152 11.66 8.02 -5.10
C LYS A 152 11.95 6.54 -5.35
N GLU A 153 10.97 5.82 -5.87
CA GLU A 153 11.08 4.41 -6.19
C GLU A 153 12.06 4.19 -7.36
N TYR A 154 12.05 5.09 -8.36
CA TYR A 154 13.02 5.07 -9.46
C TYR A 154 14.45 5.25 -8.96
N GLU A 155 14.71 6.31 -8.18
CA GLU A 155 16.04 6.56 -7.60
C GLU A 155 16.51 5.40 -6.70
N GLU A 156 15.60 4.83 -5.91
CA GLU A 156 15.91 3.67 -5.08
C GLU A 156 16.23 2.44 -5.92
N ALA A 157 15.47 2.16 -6.98
CA ALA A 157 15.74 1.05 -7.88
C ALA A 157 17.10 1.18 -8.56
N GLU A 158 17.46 2.38 -9.05
CA GLU A 158 18.79 2.64 -9.60
C GLU A 158 19.89 2.41 -8.57
N ARG A 159 19.68 2.86 -7.33
CA ARG A 159 20.63 2.62 -6.24
C ARG A 159 20.78 1.12 -5.94
N ARG A 160 19.68 0.40 -5.76
CA ARG A 160 19.68 -1.04 -5.42
C ARG A 160 20.22 -1.91 -6.54
N SER A 161 20.07 -1.50 -7.80
CA SER A 161 20.70 -2.19 -8.92
C SER A 161 22.23 -2.11 -8.89
N ARG A 162 22.81 -1.10 -8.22
CA ARG A 162 24.27 -0.92 -8.10
C ARG A 162 24.82 -1.43 -6.77
N GLU A 163 24.08 -1.20 -5.69
CA GLU A 163 24.55 -1.46 -4.31
C GLU A 163 24.01 -2.76 -3.72
N GLY A 164 23.09 -3.45 -4.41
CA GLY A 164 22.37 -4.61 -3.87
C GLY A 164 21.20 -4.22 -2.97
N ILE A 165 20.40 -5.22 -2.59
CA ILE A 165 19.22 -5.07 -1.73
C ILE A 165 19.59 -5.46 -0.30
N PRO A 166 19.52 -4.54 0.67
CA PRO A 166 19.82 -4.86 2.06
C PRO A 166 18.69 -5.73 2.62
N LEU A 167 19.06 -6.88 3.17
CA LEU A 167 18.12 -7.78 3.82
C LEU A 167 18.19 -7.62 5.34
N ASN A 168 17.04 -7.67 5.99
CA ASN A 168 17.01 -7.81 7.45
C ASN A 168 17.64 -9.17 7.81
N PRO A 169 18.49 -9.26 8.86
CA PRO A 169 19.11 -10.53 9.25
C PRO A 169 18.13 -11.68 9.47
N LYS A 170 16.92 -11.38 9.99
CA LYS A 170 15.86 -12.37 10.15
C LYS A 170 15.35 -12.89 8.81
N VAL A 171 15.15 -12.00 7.84
CA VAL A 171 14.72 -12.39 6.48
C VAL A 171 15.79 -13.24 5.80
N ALA A 172 17.07 -12.88 5.95
CA ALA A 172 18.17 -13.69 5.40
C ALA A 172 18.23 -15.09 6.03
N ALA A 173 17.99 -15.20 7.35
CA ALA A 173 17.91 -16.48 8.03
C ALA A 173 16.70 -17.32 7.56
N ASP A 174 15.52 -16.70 7.41
CA ASP A 174 14.32 -17.35 6.90
C ASP A 174 14.54 -17.89 5.47
N LEU A 175 15.19 -17.10 4.60
CA LEU A 175 15.54 -17.53 3.23
C LEU A 175 16.54 -18.69 3.22
N ARG A 176 17.53 -18.69 4.11
CA ARG A 176 18.49 -19.78 4.25
C ARG A 176 17.80 -21.08 4.68
N ALA A 177 16.89 -21.02 5.66
CA ALA A 177 16.16 -22.19 6.12
C ALA A 177 15.30 -22.81 5.00
N ILE A 178 14.65 -21.97 4.18
CA ILE A 178 13.88 -22.43 3.01
C ILE A 178 14.80 -23.08 1.96
N ALA A 179 15.97 -22.49 1.71
CA ALA A 179 16.93 -23.05 0.78
C ALA A 179 17.42 -24.44 1.23
N GLU A 180 17.71 -24.61 2.52
CA GLU A 180 18.07 -25.90 3.12
C GLU A 180 16.94 -26.93 3.02
N GLU A 181 15.70 -26.55 3.35
CA GLU A 181 14.51 -27.42 3.26
C GLU A 181 14.28 -27.93 1.84
N LEU A 182 14.46 -27.06 0.84
CA LEU A 182 14.22 -27.37 -0.57
C LEU A 182 15.44 -27.91 -1.30
N GLY A 183 16.62 -27.99 -0.63
CA GLY A 183 17.87 -28.42 -1.25
C GLY A 183 18.39 -27.48 -2.35
N VAL A 184 18.10 -26.19 -2.25
CA VAL A 184 18.57 -25.15 -3.17
C VAL A 184 19.80 -24.46 -2.60
N GLU A 185 20.78 -24.14 -3.45
CA GLU A 185 21.98 -23.43 -3.02
C GLU A 185 21.65 -22.03 -2.49
N TYR A 186 22.15 -21.70 -1.30
CA TYR A 186 22.05 -20.36 -0.72
C TYR A 186 23.29 -19.54 -1.08
N SER A 187 23.14 -18.56 -1.97
CA SER A 187 24.25 -17.76 -2.52
C SER A 187 24.22 -16.26 -2.13
N LEU A 188 23.37 -15.87 -1.17
CA LEU A 188 23.31 -14.48 -0.72
C LEU A 188 24.45 -14.18 0.27
N GLU A 189 25.34 -13.27 -0.13
CA GLU A 189 26.38 -12.70 0.74
C GLU A 189 25.78 -11.57 1.59
N GLY A 190 26.21 -11.47 2.86
CA GLY A 190 25.64 -10.59 3.88
C GLY A 190 26.03 -9.12 3.74
#